data_AF-A0A1M7FGM2-F1
#
_entry.id   AF-A0A1M7FGM2-F1
#
_cell.length_a   1.000
_cell.length_b   1.000
_cell.length_c   1.000
_cell.angle_alpha   90.00
_cell.angle_beta   90.00
_cell.angle_gamma   90.00
#
_symmetry.space_group_name_H-M   'P 1'
#
loop_
_entity.id
_entity.type
_entity.pdbx_description
1 polymer ?
#
loop_
_entity_poly.entity_id
_entity_poly.type
_entity_poly.pdbx_seq_one_letter_code
_entity_poly.pdbx_strand_id
1 'polypeptide(L)'
;MWCLLSIHAFEECLFRVFMKNFCKKVWILGFLALLLSFFITACTTSVEADGEIILKPDTSRYIVHKLYPNDLARNDSAAANIAHGIMLAVHPGASYKLSFDIDSTVPAPELQLFRPYSIDAGLFGLSKVRTLTPTVVGKRYVYSFICEENEMTVWYTSLGNNGKYYEGEVKNISFTGTGTYKDHFALNLIVVGAVGKTKDGMDIDELSHYMLEAFREKYYGVTIDTLYVLYAHEHPTLGRKYTADYPWEAGTSSEDIFLGDLASSIDEKHSNTLNVFFMHSIAGNNVMGLSRLFAGELGAGEENAVVIGEYVHNQDGELELQSSYNIVMTMIHETGHSFGLRHTSATKLDMKQYLGGDEKTGVLVGDWSNIDDGLTDTPFCEEILRSNLYKQAEEPAFETSGFVYRAIHESCSDRKRYSSIYICPDLNNIMFPVTVECAQDLSFSEQQMEIIRSTLSIIPH
;
A
#
# COMPACT_ATOMS: atom_id res chain seq x y z
N MET A 1 -47.50 -86.31 -6.82
CA MET A 1 -47.51 -84.83 -6.81
C MET A 1 -46.55 -84.35 -5.71
N TRP A 2 -45.26 -84.58 -5.93
CA TRP A 2 -44.17 -84.53 -4.95
C TRP A 2 -43.12 -83.45 -5.31
N CYS A 3 -43.53 -82.40 -6.04
CA CYS A 3 -42.66 -81.26 -6.41
C CYS A 3 -43.10 -79.91 -5.82
N LEU A 4 -44.15 -79.84 -4.99
CA LEU A 4 -44.71 -78.57 -4.51
C LEU A 4 -44.47 -78.28 -3.01
N LEU A 5 -43.86 -79.20 -2.26
CA LEU A 5 -43.65 -79.05 -0.80
C LEU A 5 -42.23 -78.64 -0.39
N SER A 6 -41.28 -78.50 -1.33
CA SER A 6 -39.88 -78.15 -1.01
C SER A 6 -39.47 -76.73 -1.38
N ILE A 7 -40.34 -75.94 -2.04
CA ILE A 7 -40.02 -74.54 -2.40
C ILE A 7 -40.43 -73.58 -1.28
N HIS A 8 -41.55 -73.84 -0.58
CA HIS A 8 -42.07 -72.93 0.45
C HIS A 8 -41.22 -72.87 1.73
N ALA A 9 -40.59 -73.99 2.12
CA ALA A 9 -39.71 -74.01 3.30
C ALA A 9 -38.34 -73.34 3.06
N PHE A 10 -37.91 -73.23 1.80
CA PHE A 10 -36.63 -72.61 1.45
C PHE A 10 -36.76 -71.08 1.32
N GLU A 11 -37.91 -70.59 0.84
CA GLU A 11 -38.19 -69.15 0.74
C GLU A 11 -38.37 -68.47 2.11
N GLU A 12 -39.06 -69.09 3.07
CA GLU A 12 -39.23 -68.49 4.41
C GLU A 12 -37.92 -68.41 5.21
N CYS A 13 -37.00 -69.37 4.99
CA CYS A 13 -35.71 -69.39 5.69
C CYS A 13 -34.73 -68.34 5.12
N LEU A 14 -34.68 -68.21 3.78
CA LEU A 14 -33.87 -67.18 3.12
C LEU A 14 -34.39 -65.77 3.41
N PHE A 15 -35.71 -65.54 3.42
CA PHE A 15 -36.27 -64.22 3.68
C PHE A 15 -36.04 -63.74 5.13
N ARG A 16 -36.09 -64.65 6.12
CA ARG A 16 -35.80 -64.32 7.53
C ARG A 16 -34.32 -64.01 7.77
N VAL A 17 -33.40 -64.71 7.13
CA VAL A 17 -31.96 -64.45 7.27
C VAL A 17 -31.56 -63.18 6.51
N PHE A 18 -32.15 -62.93 5.34
CA PHE A 18 -31.89 -61.73 4.55
C PHE A 18 -32.42 -60.46 5.25
N MET A 19 -33.64 -60.47 5.81
CA MET A 19 -34.16 -59.33 6.57
C MET A 19 -33.38 -59.04 7.86
N LYS A 20 -32.94 -60.07 8.61
CA LYS A 20 -32.15 -59.84 9.83
C LYS A 20 -30.79 -59.17 9.55
N ASN A 21 -30.15 -59.54 8.45
CA ASN A 21 -28.88 -58.94 8.05
C ASN A 21 -29.08 -57.57 7.37
N PHE A 22 -30.18 -57.36 6.65
CA PHE A 22 -30.51 -56.08 6.03
C PHE A 22 -30.86 -55.02 7.10
N CYS A 23 -31.68 -55.36 8.09
CA CYS A 23 -32.00 -54.44 9.20
C CYS A 23 -30.76 -54.08 10.02
N LYS A 24 -29.83 -55.02 10.29
CA LYS A 24 -28.57 -54.70 10.98
C LYS A 24 -27.68 -53.75 10.15
N LYS A 25 -27.56 -53.98 8.84
CA LYS A 25 -26.73 -53.12 7.97
C LYS A 25 -27.34 -51.73 7.76
N VAL A 26 -28.67 -51.62 7.64
CA VAL A 26 -29.37 -50.34 7.54
C VAL A 26 -29.28 -49.55 8.85
N TRP A 27 -29.33 -50.22 10.01
CA TRP A 27 -29.15 -49.56 11.30
C TRP A 27 -27.70 -49.07 11.50
N ILE A 28 -26.71 -49.85 11.06
CA ILE A 28 -25.31 -49.42 11.08
C ILE A 28 -25.09 -48.24 10.12
N LEU A 29 -25.66 -48.26 8.91
CA LEU A 29 -25.56 -47.14 7.97
C LEU A 29 -26.25 -45.87 8.50
N GLY A 30 -27.42 -46.03 9.14
CA GLY A 30 -28.13 -44.92 9.77
C GLY A 30 -27.35 -44.33 10.95
N PHE A 31 -26.72 -45.18 11.77
CA PHE A 31 -25.87 -44.74 12.87
C PHE A 31 -24.57 -44.08 12.38
N LEU A 32 -23.98 -44.59 11.28
CA LEU A 32 -22.82 -43.99 10.63
C LEU A 32 -23.16 -42.63 10.00
N ALA A 33 -24.33 -42.50 9.36
CA ALA A 33 -24.80 -41.22 8.81
C ALA A 33 -25.12 -40.20 9.90
N LEU A 34 -25.68 -40.64 11.04
CA LEU A 34 -25.91 -39.79 12.20
C LEU A 34 -24.57 -39.33 12.81
N LEU A 35 -23.61 -40.24 12.99
CA LEU A 35 -22.25 -39.90 13.43
C LEU A 35 -21.54 -38.95 12.44
N LEU A 36 -21.64 -39.21 11.14
CA LEU A 36 -21.09 -38.31 10.11
C LEU A 36 -21.74 -36.92 10.18
N SER A 37 -23.04 -36.83 10.46
CA SER A 37 -23.73 -35.55 10.61
C SER A 37 -23.24 -34.74 11.82
N PHE A 38 -22.81 -35.41 12.90
CA PHE A 38 -22.14 -34.76 14.04
C PHE A 38 -20.70 -34.35 13.74
N PHE A 39 -20.00 -35.05 12.85
CA PHE A 39 -18.66 -34.65 12.40
C PHE A 39 -18.68 -33.51 11.37
N ILE A 40 -19.75 -33.38 10.56
CA ILE A 40 -19.83 -32.36 9.50
C ILE A 40 -20.40 -31.03 10.02
N THR A 41 -21.09 -31.00 11.16
CA THR A 41 -21.56 -29.75 11.81
C THR A 41 -20.49 -29.08 12.70
N ALA A 42 -19.27 -29.62 12.76
CA ALA A 42 -18.16 -29.09 13.56
C ALA A 42 -17.16 -28.22 12.76
N CYS A 43 -17.46 -27.87 11.51
CA CYS A 43 -16.86 -26.70 10.84
C CYS A 43 -17.87 -25.56 11.03
N THR A 44 -17.62 -24.47 11.76
CA THR A 44 -16.82 -23.33 11.27
C THR A 44 -16.56 -22.25 12.34
N THR A 45 -16.30 -22.61 13.61
CA THR A 45 -15.82 -21.63 14.60
C THR A 45 -14.71 -22.23 15.44
N SER A 46 -13.47 -21.77 15.23
CA SER A 46 -12.37 -22.06 16.15
C SER A 46 -12.59 -21.20 17.41
N VAL A 47 -13.14 -21.82 18.44
CA VAL A 47 -13.21 -21.23 19.79
C VAL A 47 -11.87 -21.53 20.45
N GLU A 48 -11.13 -20.49 20.85
CA GLU A 48 -9.90 -20.69 21.65
C GLU A 48 -10.24 -21.25 23.03
N ALA A 49 -9.22 -21.72 23.76
CA ALA A 49 -9.39 -22.36 25.07
C ALA A 49 -10.05 -21.45 26.14
N ASP A 50 -10.21 -20.16 25.85
CA ASP A 50 -10.85 -19.12 26.66
C ASP A 50 -12.33 -18.85 26.32
N GLY A 51 -12.87 -19.46 25.26
CA GLY A 51 -14.26 -19.25 24.83
C GLY A 51 -14.48 -18.07 23.87
N GLU A 52 -13.42 -17.38 23.44
CA GLU A 52 -13.53 -16.26 22.50
C GLU A 52 -13.77 -16.75 21.06
N ILE A 53 -14.72 -16.12 20.36
CA ILE A 53 -15.01 -16.43 18.96
C ILE A 53 -14.08 -15.64 18.06
N ILE A 54 -13.24 -16.33 17.28
CA ILE A 54 -12.35 -15.70 16.32
C ILE A 54 -13.01 -15.62 14.95
N LEU A 55 -13.17 -14.40 14.44
CA LEU A 55 -13.62 -14.11 13.10
C LEU A 55 -12.41 -13.69 12.26
N LYS A 56 -11.75 -14.67 11.64
CA LYS A 56 -10.61 -14.36 10.77
C LYS A 56 -11.06 -13.49 9.58
N PRO A 57 -10.20 -12.65 9.00
CA PRO A 57 -10.48 -12.02 7.73
C PRO A 57 -10.90 -13.07 6.67
N ASP A 58 -11.81 -12.70 5.77
CA ASP A 58 -12.31 -13.54 4.68
C ASP A 58 -11.23 -13.73 3.61
N THR A 59 -10.38 -14.73 3.82
CA THR A 59 -9.32 -15.11 2.87
C THR A 59 -9.86 -15.81 1.62
N SER A 60 -11.17 -16.01 1.47
CA SER A 60 -11.75 -16.47 0.19
C SER A 60 -11.71 -15.38 -0.89
N ARG A 61 -11.44 -14.14 -0.47
CA ARG A 61 -11.23 -12.98 -1.33
C ARG A 61 -9.83 -12.42 -1.07
N TYR A 62 -9.25 -11.81 -2.11
CA TYR A 62 -8.04 -11.04 -1.93
C TYR A 62 -8.35 -9.80 -1.10
N ILE A 63 -7.67 -9.66 0.04
CA ILE A 63 -7.69 -8.44 0.83
C ILE A 63 -6.74 -7.46 0.13
N VAL A 64 -7.28 -6.40 -0.46
CA VAL A 64 -6.50 -5.40 -1.23
C VAL A 64 -6.62 -3.99 -0.71
N HIS A 65 -7.68 -3.70 0.05
CA HIS A 65 -7.86 -2.36 0.60
C HIS A 65 -6.96 -2.19 1.83
N LYS A 66 -6.20 -1.10 1.81
CA LYS A 66 -5.23 -0.73 2.84
C LYS A 66 -5.53 0.67 3.32
N LEU A 67 -5.51 0.86 4.64
CA LEU A 67 -5.53 2.17 5.27
C LEU A 67 -4.14 2.51 5.75
N TYR A 68 -3.74 3.74 5.45
CA TYR A 68 -2.53 4.34 5.96
C TYR A 68 -2.89 5.36 7.05
N PRO A 69 -2.07 5.49 8.09
CA PRO A 69 -2.35 6.42 9.16
C PRO A 69 -2.26 7.87 8.66
N ASN A 70 -3.19 8.70 9.11
CA ASN A 70 -3.29 10.13 8.79
C ASN A 70 -3.62 10.44 7.32
N ASP A 71 -3.94 9.42 6.52
CA ASP A 71 -4.54 9.57 5.20
C ASP A 71 -5.99 10.06 5.34
N LEU A 72 -6.28 11.21 4.74
CA LEU A 72 -7.61 11.85 4.80
C LEU A 72 -8.48 11.52 3.59
N ALA A 73 -7.99 10.72 2.64
CA ALA A 73 -8.81 10.21 1.54
C ALA A 73 -10.05 9.48 2.07
N ARG A 74 -11.14 9.46 1.29
CA ARG A 74 -12.44 8.98 1.77
C ARG A 74 -12.43 7.51 2.16
N ASN A 75 -11.65 6.70 1.45
CA ASN A 75 -11.45 5.29 1.76
C ASN A 75 -12.77 4.48 1.86
N ASP A 76 -13.79 4.85 1.07
CA ASP A 76 -15.10 4.18 1.07
C ASP A 76 -14.99 2.68 0.72
N SER A 77 -14.04 2.30 -0.15
CA SER A 77 -13.79 0.89 -0.48
C SER A 77 -13.25 0.11 0.72
N ALA A 78 -12.38 0.72 1.53
CA ALA A 78 -11.91 0.12 2.77
C ALA A 78 -13.04 0.04 3.81
N ALA A 79 -13.86 1.09 3.92
CA ALA A 79 -15.03 1.11 4.80
C ALA A 79 -16.01 -0.03 4.46
N ALA A 80 -16.28 -0.28 3.18
CA ALA A 80 -17.16 -1.35 2.74
C ALA A 80 -16.63 -2.77 3.04
N ASN A 81 -15.31 -2.92 3.22
CA ASN A 81 -14.66 -4.23 3.37
C ASN A 81 -14.09 -4.50 4.77
N ILE A 82 -14.03 -3.51 5.67
CA ILE A 82 -13.42 -3.66 7.01
C ILE A 82 -14.00 -4.82 7.83
N ALA A 83 -15.29 -5.13 7.68
CA ALA A 83 -15.90 -6.24 8.39
C ALA A 83 -15.28 -7.59 8.00
N HIS A 84 -14.86 -7.72 6.73
CA HIS A 84 -14.35 -8.95 6.14
C HIS A 84 -12.83 -8.95 5.95
N GLY A 85 -12.15 -7.82 6.09
CA GLY A 85 -10.71 -7.76 5.91
C GLY A 85 -10.26 -6.52 5.17
N ILE A 86 -9.52 -5.66 5.86
CA ILE A 86 -8.64 -4.66 5.27
C ILE A 86 -7.27 -4.70 5.96
N MET A 87 -6.27 -4.13 5.31
CA MET A 87 -4.92 -3.94 5.84
C MET A 87 -4.81 -2.59 6.55
N LEU A 88 -4.10 -2.56 7.68
CA LEU A 88 -3.68 -1.34 8.38
C LEU A 88 -2.15 -1.31 8.37
N ALA A 89 -1.54 -0.24 7.86
CA ALA A 89 -0.11 0.00 8.02
C ALA A 89 0.17 0.52 9.44
N VAL A 90 1.01 -0.16 10.19
CA VAL A 90 1.34 0.20 11.58
C VAL A 90 2.85 0.23 11.81
N HIS A 91 3.30 1.17 12.63
CA HIS A 91 4.70 1.44 12.94
C HIS A 91 4.99 1.19 14.43
N PRO A 92 6.21 0.76 14.80
CA PRO A 92 6.60 0.47 16.18
C PRO A 92 6.33 1.60 17.16
N GLY A 93 5.67 1.30 18.27
CA GLY A 93 5.45 2.24 19.39
C GLY A 93 4.43 3.34 19.13
N ALA A 94 3.89 3.46 17.92
CA ALA A 94 2.87 4.43 17.59
C ALA A 94 1.49 4.04 18.19
N SER A 95 0.73 5.06 18.57
CA SER A 95 -0.65 4.95 19.05
C SER A 95 -1.62 5.27 17.92
N TYR A 96 -2.57 4.38 17.70
CA TYR A 96 -3.52 4.44 16.59
C TYR A 96 -4.96 4.59 17.06
N LYS A 97 -5.75 5.27 16.23
CA LYS A 97 -7.21 5.30 16.33
C LYS A 97 -7.83 4.96 14.99
N LEU A 98 -8.64 3.91 14.97
CA LEU A 98 -9.54 3.59 13.87
C LEU A 98 -10.95 4.01 14.26
N SER A 99 -11.64 4.75 13.40
CA SER A 99 -12.99 5.23 13.69
C SER A 99 -13.90 5.25 12.48
N PHE A 100 -15.20 5.13 12.72
CA PHE A 100 -16.26 5.26 11.73
C PHE A 100 -17.57 5.64 12.39
N ASP A 101 -18.53 6.09 11.59
CA ASP A 101 -19.83 6.54 12.09
C ASP A 101 -20.66 5.39 12.68
N ILE A 102 -21.46 5.69 13.70
CA ILE A 102 -22.35 4.73 14.34
C ILE A 102 -23.54 4.44 13.42
N ASP A 103 -23.72 3.16 13.07
CA ASP A 103 -24.99 2.65 12.59
C ASP A 103 -25.89 2.30 13.79
N SER A 104 -26.98 3.05 13.97
CA SER A 104 -27.91 2.85 15.09
C SER A 104 -28.81 1.61 14.94
N THR A 105 -28.80 0.95 13.79
CA THR A 105 -29.68 -0.21 13.50
C THR A 105 -29.09 -1.53 13.97
N VAL A 106 -27.79 -1.56 14.24
CA VAL A 106 -27.07 -2.75 14.68
C VAL A 106 -26.24 -2.46 15.94
N PRO A 107 -26.00 -3.45 16.81
CA PRO A 107 -25.16 -3.26 17.98
C PRO A 107 -23.70 -3.00 17.59
N ALA A 108 -22.97 -2.28 18.45
CA ALA A 108 -21.56 -1.96 18.25
C ALA A 108 -20.71 -3.22 17.99
N PRO A 109 -19.91 -3.25 16.90
CA PRO A 109 -19.04 -4.38 16.64
C PRO A 109 -17.78 -4.35 17.51
N GLU A 110 -17.16 -5.51 17.68
CA GLU A 110 -15.78 -5.64 18.15
C GLU A 110 -14.83 -5.65 16.94
N LEU A 111 -13.69 -4.98 17.07
CA LEU A 111 -12.63 -5.02 16.06
C LEU A 111 -11.60 -6.07 16.47
N GLN A 112 -11.42 -7.09 15.63
CA GLN A 112 -10.34 -8.07 15.81
C GLN A 112 -9.18 -7.70 14.88
N LEU A 113 -7.97 -7.70 15.42
CA LEU A 113 -6.73 -7.39 14.72
C LEU A 113 -5.90 -8.66 14.58
N PHE A 114 -5.28 -8.85 13.41
CA PHE A 114 -4.52 -10.05 13.06
C PHE A 114 -3.16 -9.71 12.47
N ARG A 115 -2.15 -10.48 12.87
CA ARG A 115 -0.80 -10.41 12.33
C ARG A 115 -0.61 -11.52 11.29
N PRO A 116 -0.03 -11.24 10.11
CA PRO A 116 0.39 -12.26 9.18
C PRO A 116 1.64 -13.00 9.70
N TYR A 117 1.74 -14.29 9.43
CA TYR A 117 2.98 -15.05 9.61
C TYR A 117 3.21 -15.94 8.38
N SER A 118 4.46 -16.10 7.98
CA SER A 118 4.80 -16.99 6.87
C SER A 118 4.56 -18.45 7.27
N ILE A 119 3.85 -19.20 6.44
CA ILE A 119 3.68 -20.65 6.57
C ILE A 119 4.68 -21.36 5.64
N ASP A 120 4.75 -20.91 4.37
CA ASP A 120 5.65 -21.37 3.32
C ASP A 120 5.82 -20.25 2.28
N ALA A 121 6.75 -20.39 1.32
CA ALA A 121 7.00 -19.40 0.25
C ALA A 121 5.69 -19.06 -0.52
N GLY A 122 5.13 -17.88 -0.22
CA GLY A 122 3.90 -17.37 -0.83
C GLY A 122 2.59 -17.65 -0.07
N LEU A 123 2.62 -18.41 1.03
CA LEU A 123 1.45 -18.64 1.90
C LEU A 123 1.64 -18.00 3.26
N PHE A 124 0.66 -17.19 3.67
CA PHE A 124 0.62 -16.59 5.00
C PHE A 124 -0.55 -17.12 5.82
N GLY A 125 -0.29 -17.34 7.10
CA GLY A 125 -1.30 -17.55 8.12
C GLY A 125 -1.65 -16.23 8.82
N LEU A 126 -2.76 -16.23 9.56
CA LEU A 126 -3.20 -15.10 10.37
C LEU A 126 -3.29 -15.52 11.83
N SER A 127 -2.62 -14.77 12.70
CA SER A 127 -2.68 -14.92 14.17
C SER A 127 -3.42 -13.74 14.76
N LYS A 128 -4.39 -13.97 15.65
CA LYS A 128 -5.11 -12.90 16.35
C LYS A 128 -4.12 -12.17 17.27
N VAL A 129 -4.09 -10.84 17.18
CA VAL A 129 -3.29 -9.96 18.04
C VAL A 129 -4.12 -9.54 19.25
N ARG A 130 -5.33 -9.01 18.99
CA ARG A 130 -6.23 -8.52 20.04
C ARG A 130 -7.65 -8.31 19.50
N THR A 131 -8.60 -8.25 20.43
CA THR A 131 -9.99 -7.83 20.18
C THR A 131 -10.23 -6.53 20.94
N LEU A 132 -10.84 -5.55 20.26
CA LEU A 132 -11.07 -4.21 20.78
C LEU A 132 -12.56 -3.90 20.78
N THR A 133 -13.08 -3.50 21.94
CA THR A 133 -14.42 -2.91 22.05
C THR A 133 -14.35 -1.41 21.74
N PRO A 134 -15.31 -0.85 20.99
CA PRO A 134 -15.28 0.56 20.64
C PRO A 134 -15.61 1.42 21.86
N THR A 135 -14.99 2.59 21.89
CA THR A 135 -15.48 3.72 22.69
C THR A 135 -16.36 4.61 21.82
N VAL A 136 -17.43 5.17 22.39
CA VAL A 136 -18.29 6.11 21.67
C VAL A 136 -17.80 7.53 21.91
N VAL A 137 -17.39 8.21 20.83
CA VAL A 137 -16.99 9.63 20.86
C VAL A 137 -17.89 10.39 19.90
N GLY A 138 -18.81 11.20 20.44
CA GLY A 138 -19.83 11.86 19.63
C GLY A 138 -20.74 10.84 18.94
N LYS A 139 -20.72 10.81 17.60
CA LYS A 139 -21.49 9.87 16.76
C LYS A 139 -20.63 8.77 16.13
N ARG A 140 -19.44 8.50 16.68
CA ARG A 140 -18.46 7.59 16.09
C ARG A 140 -18.06 6.49 17.05
N TYR A 141 -17.87 5.30 16.50
CA TYR A 141 -17.13 4.24 17.16
C TYR A 141 -15.63 4.51 16.99
N VAL A 142 -14.88 4.42 18.08
CA VAL A 142 -13.44 4.67 18.11
C VAL A 142 -12.73 3.50 18.79
N TYR A 143 -11.86 2.84 18.04
CA TYR A 143 -10.97 1.77 18.50
C TYR A 143 -9.58 2.35 18.65
N SER A 144 -9.01 2.26 19.85
CA SER A 144 -7.66 2.77 20.15
C SER A 144 -6.73 1.62 20.50
N PHE A 145 -5.52 1.63 19.95
CA PHE A 145 -4.50 0.61 20.24
C PHE A 145 -3.10 1.18 20.04
N ILE A 146 -2.11 0.46 20.56
CA ILE A 146 -0.68 0.75 20.37
C ILE A 146 -0.09 -0.40 19.56
N CYS A 147 0.79 -0.07 18.61
CA CYS A 147 1.58 -1.07 17.90
C CYS A 147 2.77 -1.47 18.78
N GLU A 148 2.76 -2.73 19.24
CA GLU A 148 3.81 -3.32 20.09
C GLU A 148 4.86 -4.08 19.26
N GLU A 149 4.82 -3.94 17.95
CA GLU A 149 5.78 -4.55 17.02
C GLU A 149 7.12 -3.82 17.11
N ASN A 150 8.19 -4.52 16.76
CA ASN A 150 9.55 -3.98 16.73
C ASN A 150 9.93 -3.39 15.36
N GLU A 151 9.16 -3.68 14.32
CA GLU A 151 9.32 -3.18 12.96
C GLU A 151 7.96 -2.75 12.36
N MET A 152 8.00 -1.98 11.28
CA MET A 152 6.79 -1.64 10.54
C MET A 152 6.13 -2.91 10.02
N THR A 153 4.82 -3.00 10.14
CA THR A 153 4.10 -4.20 9.68
C THR A 153 2.69 -3.87 9.22
N VAL A 154 2.02 -4.87 8.68
CA VAL A 154 0.63 -4.81 8.26
C VAL A 154 -0.21 -5.64 9.20
N TRP A 155 -1.26 -5.05 9.76
CA TRP A 155 -2.28 -5.77 10.50
C TRP A 155 -3.55 -5.92 9.66
N TYR A 156 -4.16 -7.09 9.71
CA TYR A 156 -5.45 -7.34 9.10
C TYR A 156 -6.57 -7.15 10.13
N THR A 157 -7.76 -6.81 9.64
CA THR A 157 -8.92 -6.49 10.49
C THR A 157 -10.08 -7.44 10.23
N SER A 158 -10.95 -7.59 11.21
CA SER A 158 -12.34 -7.99 11.00
C SER A 158 -13.24 -7.28 12.01
N LEU A 159 -14.51 -7.05 11.64
CA LEU A 159 -15.51 -6.55 12.58
C LEU A 159 -16.50 -7.66 12.88
N GLY A 160 -16.70 -7.92 14.18
CA GLY A 160 -17.54 -8.99 14.68
C GLY A 160 -18.66 -8.49 15.56
N ASN A 161 -19.80 -9.17 15.53
CA ASN A 161 -20.85 -9.01 16.51
C ASN A 161 -21.48 -10.39 16.80
N ASN A 162 -21.40 -10.85 18.05
CA ASN A 162 -21.91 -12.16 18.49
C ASN A 162 -21.44 -13.33 17.60
N GLY A 163 -20.15 -13.34 17.24
CA GLY A 163 -19.56 -14.43 16.46
C GLY A 163 -19.97 -14.47 14.99
N LYS A 164 -20.50 -13.37 14.45
CA LYS A 164 -20.72 -13.17 13.02
C LYS A 164 -20.03 -11.88 12.57
N TYR A 165 -19.70 -11.79 11.28
CA TYR A 165 -19.22 -10.53 10.73
C TYR A 165 -20.28 -9.43 10.89
N TYR A 166 -19.83 -8.21 11.11
CA TYR A 166 -20.68 -7.05 11.25
C TYR A 166 -21.43 -6.75 9.95
N GLU A 167 -22.76 -6.65 10.03
CA GLU A 167 -23.64 -6.41 8.87
C GLU A 167 -24.11 -4.94 8.77
N GLY A 168 -23.68 -4.08 9.70
CA GLY A 168 -24.03 -2.65 9.67
C GLY A 168 -23.25 -1.87 8.63
N GLU A 169 -23.73 -0.67 8.36
CA GLU A 169 -23.06 0.25 7.46
C GLU A 169 -21.83 0.88 8.13
N VAL A 170 -20.71 0.92 7.41
CA VAL A 170 -19.49 1.61 7.83
C VAL A 170 -19.27 2.79 6.88
N LYS A 171 -19.23 4.00 7.43
CA LYS A 171 -19.06 5.26 6.70
C LYS A 171 -18.02 6.14 7.35
N ASN A 172 -17.43 7.01 6.52
CA ASN A 172 -16.46 8.03 6.95
C ASN A 172 -15.36 7.41 7.80
N ILE A 173 -14.77 6.32 7.32
CA ILE A 173 -13.70 5.62 8.04
C ILE A 173 -12.48 6.55 8.15
N SER A 174 -11.81 6.54 9.30
CA SER A 174 -10.61 7.32 9.53
C SER A 174 -9.63 6.52 10.37
N PHE A 175 -8.40 6.47 9.91
CA PHE A 175 -7.29 5.81 10.58
C PHE A 175 -6.20 6.84 10.86
N THR A 176 -5.95 7.13 12.13
CA THR A 176 -5.00 8.15 12.57
C THR A 176 -3.92 7.54 13.44
N GLY A 177 -2.71 8.06 13.32
CA GLY A 177 -1.53 7.62 14.05
C GLY A 177 -0.86 8.80 14.74
N THR A 178 -0.44 8.59 15.97
CA THR A 178 0.35 9.55 16.77
C THR A 178 1.53 8.83 17.39
N GLY A 179 2.71 9.42 17.29
CA GLY A 179 3.91 8.87 17.89
C GLY A 179 4.70 9.91 18.66
N THR A 180 5.97 9.61 18.92
CA THR A 180 6.85 10.42 19.77
C THR A 180 8.12 10.87 19.06
N TYR A 181 8.29 10.46 17.80
CA TYR A 181 9.43 10.87 17.00
C TYR A 181 9.34 12.35 16.63
N LYS A 182 10.50 12.94 16.36
CA LYS A 182 10.59 14.37 16.08
C LYS A 182 10.14 14.67 14.65
N ASP A 183 9.96 15.95 14.37
CA ASP A 183 9.84 16.50 13.03
C ASP A 183 11.23 16.80 12.43
N HIS A 184 12.24 15.97 12.72
CA HIS A 184 13.63 16.18 12.30
C HIS A 184 14.14 14.97 11.52
N PHE A 185 14.59 15.15 10.28
CA PHE A 185 15.21 14.05 9.55
C PHE A 185 16.36 14.52 8.66
N ALA A 186 17.16 13.57 8.18
CA ALA A 186 18.23 13.80 7.23
C ALA A 186 17.99 12.98 5.95
N LEU A 187 18.67 13.39 4.88
CA LEU A 187 18.56 12.82 3.55
C LEU A 187 19.88 12.15 3.17
N ASN A 188 19.81 10.99 2.50
CA ASN A 188 20.92 10.46 1.72
C ASN A 188 20.60 10.66 0.24
N LEU A 189 21.44 11.40 -0.48
CA LEU A 189 21.47 11.38 -1.94
C LEU A 189 22.47 10.31 -2.39
N ILE A 190 21.97 9.18 -2.85
CA ILE A 190 22.77 8.03 -3.27
C ILE A 190 22.86 8.05 -4.80
N VAL A 191 24.04 8.41 -5.33
CA VAL A 191 24.30 8.43 -6.77
C VAL A 191 24.58 7.02 -7.27
N VAL A 192 23.81 6.55 -8.24
CA VAL A 192 23.87 5.19 -8.78
C VAL A 192 24.24 5.23 -10.27
N GLY A 193 25.36 4.59 -10.61
CA GLY A 193 25.84 4.55 -12.00
C GLY A 193 26.56 5.82 -12.45
N ALA A 194 26.68 5.97 -13.76
CA ALA A 194 27.19 7.16 -14.42
C ALA A 194 26.09 8.22 -14.48
N VAL A 195 26.28 9.29 -13.71
CA VAL A 195 25.41 10.47 -13.70
C VAL A 195 26.24 11.69 -14.08
N GLY A 196 25.71 12.49 -15.00
CA GLY A 196 26.36 13.66 -15.57
C GLY A 196 26.05 14.97 -14.84
N LYS A 197 26.10 16.05 -15.61
CA LYS A 197 25.62 17.38 -15.20
C LYS A 197 24.18 17.53 -15.64
N THR A 198 23.39 18.23 -14.84
CA THR A 198 22.01 18.59 -15.19
C THR A 198 21.96 19.43 -16.47
N LYS A 199 20.78 19.57 -17.07
CA LYS A 199 20.54 20.37 -18.30
C LYS A 199 21.09 21.81 -18.21
N ASP A 200 21.07 22.38 -17.01
CA ASP A 200 21.56 23.71 -16.67
C ASP A 200 23.02 23.73 -16.15
N GLY A 201 23.68 22.59 -16.14
CA GLY A 201 25.13 22.45 -15.94
C GLY A 201 25.59 22.19 -14.50
N MET A 202 24.66 21.99 -13.56
CA MET A 202 25.00 21.68 -12.17
C MET A 202 25.61 20.29 -12.06
N ASP A 203 26.73 20.17 -11.36
CA ASP A 203 27.24 18.87 -10.92
C ASP A 203 26.54 18.39 -9.62
N ILE A 204 26.91 17.20 -9.13
CA ILE A 204 26.30 16.59 -7.95
C ILE A 204 26.47 17.46 -6.70
N ASP A 205 27.62 18.10 -6.53
CA ASP A 205 27.88 18.95 -5.36
C ASP A 205 26.96 20.17 -5.41
N GLU A 206 26.88 20.86 -6.56
CA GLU A 206 25.98 22.00 -6.76
C GLU A 206 24.50 21.60 -6.60
N LEU A 207 24.09 20.47 -7.20
CA LEU A 207 22.74 19.94 -7.10
C LEU A 207 22.36 19.59 -5.66
N SER A 208 23.26 18.98 -4.89
CA SER A 208 23.01 18.60 -3.50
C SER A 208 22.81 19.80 -2.58
N HIS A 209 23.55 20.89 -2.79
CA HIS A 209 23.36 22.14 -2.06
C HIS A 209 22.02 22.78 -2.39
N TYR A 210 21.70 22.86 -3.68
CA TYR A 210 20.42 23.38 -4.15
C TYR A 210 19.24 22.54 -3.63
N MET A 211 19.38 21.21 -3.64
CA MET A 211 18.41 20.29 -3.08
C MET A 211 18.17 20.54 -1.59
N LEU A 212 19.23 20.62 -0.77
CA LEU A 212 19.08 20.85 0.67
C LEU A 212 18.39 22.19 0.98
N GLU A 213 18.70 23.25 0.21
CA GLU A 213 18.04 24.56 0.35
C GLU A 213 16.54 24.46 0.00
N ALA A 214 16.21 23.87 -1.14
CA ALA A 214 14.82 23.71 -1.58
C ALA A 214 14.01 22.82 -0.63
N PHE A 215 14.58 21.73 -0.13
CA PHE A 215 13.92 20.89 0.87
C PHE A 215 13.57 21.67 2.14
N ARG A 216 14.53 22.45 2.67
CA ARG A 216 14.30 23.32 3.84
C ARG A 216 13.27 24.42 3.59
N GLU A 217 13.21 24.93 2.36
CA GLU A 217 12.20 25.92 1.97
C GLU A 217 10.79 25.30 1.89
N LYS A 218 10.65 24.15 1.23
CA LYS A 218 9.34 23.56 0.92
C LYS A 218 8.74 22.80 2.10
N TYR A 219 9.54 22.07 2.88
CA TYR A 219 9.10 21.34 4.08
C TYR A 219 9.05 22.24 5.32
N TYR A 220 8.32 23.36 5.25
CA TYR A 220 8.26 24.32 6.35
C TYR A 220 7.66 23.72 7.63
N GLY A 221 8.30 23.97 8.77
CA GLY A 221 7.89 23.39 10.05
C GLY A 221 8.32 21.92 10.24
N VAL A 222 9.18 21.40 9.36
CA VAL A 222 9.96 20.18 9.53
C VAL A 222 11.44 20.57 9.42
N THR A 223 12.29 20.01 10.27
CA THR A 223 13.73 20.31 10.25
C THR A 223 14.47 19.28 9.41
N ILE A 224 15.12 19.74 8.35
CA ILE A 224 15.98 18.90 7.51
C ILE A 224 17.45 19.23 7.85
N ASP A 225 18.05 18.35 8.64
CA ASP A 225 19.33 18.60 9.30
C ASP A 225 20.48 18.63 8.30
N THR A 226 20.61 17.58 7.49
CA THR A 226 21.73 17.39 6.58
C THR A 226 21.30 16.55 5.38
N LEU A 227 21.95 16.79 4.25
CA LEU A 227 21.93 15.92 3.08
C LEU A 227 23.34 15.34 2.91
N TYR A 228 23.43 14.01 2.98
CA TYR A 228 24.67 13.28 2.72
C TYR A 228 24.70 12.85 1.26
N VAL A 229 25.80 13.13 0.57
CA VAL A 229 26.05 12.60 -0.77
C VAL A 229 26.84 11.31 -0.64
N LEU A 230 26.32 10.24 -1.19
CA LEU A 230 26.90 8.91 -1.18
C LEU A 230 26.96 8.38 -2.61
N TYR A 231 27.91 7.51 -2.89
CA TYR A 231 28.05 6.90 -4.21
C TYR A 231 27.92 5.39 -4.12
N ALA A 232 27.00 4.81 -4.89
CA ALA A 232 26.72 3.38 -4.84
C ALA A 232 27.96 2.51 -5.15
N HIS A 233 28.84 2.96 -6.03
CA HIS A 233 30.07 2.25 -6.39
C HIS A 233 31.09 2.15 -5.24
N GLU A 234 30.98 3.01 -4.23
CA GLU A 234 31.83 2.99 -3.02
C GLU A 234 31.29 2.05 -1.94
N HIS A 235 30.08 1.50 -2.13
CA HIS A 235 29.45 0.61 -1.17
C HIS A 235 30.30 -0.66 -0.94
N PRO A 236 30.57 -1.07 0.31
CA PRO A 236 31.61 -2.06 0.63
C PRO A 236 31.35 -3.46 0.04
N THR A 237 30.09 -3.87 -0.03
CA THR A 237 29.68 -5.19 -0.56
C THR A 237 29.04 -5.11 -1.95
N LEU A 238 28.19 -4.11 -2.20
CA LEU A 238 27.40 -3.96 -3.43
C LEU A 238 28.03 -3.06 -4.50
N GLY A 239 29.10 -2.30 -4.21
CA GLY A 239 29.64 -1.30 -5.15
C GLY A 239 30.11 -1.88 -6.48
N ARG A 240 30.46 -3.18 -6.52
CA ARG A 240 30.78 -3.89 -7.77
C ARG A 240 29.58 -4.11 -8.70
N LYS A 241 28.34 -4.12 -8.17
CA LYS A 241 27.11 -4.22 -8.96
C LYS A 241 26.74 -2.88 -9.61
N TYR A 242 27.12 -1.76 -8.98
CA TYR A 242 26.71 -0.40 -9.36
C TYR A 242 27.92 0.47 -9.70
N THR A 243 28.60 0.19 -10.81
CA THR A 243 29.84 0.88 -11.17
C THR A 243 29.60 2.32 -11.66
N ALA A 244 30.53 3.24 -11.38
CA ALA A 244 30.39 4.66 -11.72
C ALA A 244 30.48 4.98 -13.22
N ASP A 245 30.88 4.01 -14.05
CA ASP A 245 31.15 4.17 -15.48
C ASP A 245 29.99 3.71 -16.38
N TYR A 246 28.92 3.15 -15.80
CA TYR A 246 27.78 2.64 -16.55
C TYR A 246 26.49 3.38 -16.21
N PRO A 247 25.72 3.89 -17.20
CA PRO A 247 24.44 4.52 -16.94
C PRO A 247 23.47 3.50 -16.35
N TRP A 248 22.93 3.78 -15.16
CA TRP A 248 22.02 2.86 -14.48
C TRP A 248 20.56 3.25 -14.72
N GLU A 249 19.75 2.27 -15.09
CA GLU A 249 18.32 2.41 -15.32
C GLU A 249 17.54 1.61 -14.26
N ALA A 250 16.72 2.26 -13.45
CA ALA A 250 15.84 1.56 -12.51
C ALA A 250 14.70 0.86 -13.26
N GLY A 251 14.33 -0.33 -12.81
CA GLY A 251 13.23 -1.07 -13.42
C GLY A 251 13.60 -1.74 -14.74
N THR A 252 14.81 -2.27 -14.89
CA THR A 252 15.07 -3.33 -15.90
C THR A 252 14.65 -4.71 -15.39
N SER A 253 14.43 -4.84 -14.08
CA SER A 253 13.84 -5.99 -13.38
C SER A 253 13.06 -5.51 -12.16
N SER A 254 12.12 -6.31 -11.63
CA SER A 254 11.33 -5.96 -10.43
C SER A 254 12.18 -5.84 -9.16
N GLU A 255 13.32 -6.53 -9.08
CA GLU A 255 14.25 -6.51 -7.95
C GLU A 255 15.16 -5.26 -7.95
N ASP A 256 15.21 -4.50 -9.04
CA ASP A 256 16.18 -3.40 -9.23
C ASP A 256 15.57 -1.99 -9.11
N ILE A 257 14.28 -1.85 -8.74
CA ILE A 257 13.62 -0.53 -8.73
C ILE A 257 14.04 0.31 -7.52
N PHE A 258 13.84 -0.18 -6.29
CA PHE A 258 14.07 0.61 -5.07
C PHE A 258 15.45 0.42 -4.45
N LEU A 259 16.25 -0.50 -4.99
CA LEU A 259 17.63 -0.74 -4.58
C LEU A 259 17.79 -0.85 -3.04
N GLY A 260 16.80 -1.45 -2.35
CA GLY A 260 16.71 -1.43 -0.88
C GLY A 260 17.95 -2.00 -0.18
N ASP A 261 18.65 -2.92 -0.84
CA ASP A 261 19.93 -3.47 -0.38
C ASP A 261 21.02 -2.40 -0.21
N LEU A 262 21.05 -1.36 -1.05
CA LEU A 262 22.03 -0.26 -0.96
C LEU A 262 21.83 0.60 0.29
N ALA A 263 20.59 0.73 0.76
CA ALA A 263 20.27 1.49 1.97
C ALA A 263 20.71 0.76 3.26
N SER A 264 20.83 -0.57 3.21
CA SER A 264 20.94 -1.41 4.41
C SER A 264 22.32 -1.48 5.07
N SER A 265 23.38 -0.97 4.44
CA SER A 265 24.75 -1.12 4.96
C SER A 265 25.55 0.19 5.08
N ILE A 266 24.85 1.32 4.97
CA ILE A 266 25.45 2.63 5.20
C ILE A 266 25.61 2.79 6.72
N ASP A 267 26.79 3.24 7.19
CA ASP A 267 27.17 3.33 8.62
C ASP A 267 26.05 3.90 9.53
N GLU A 268 26.07 3.65 10.85
CA GLU A 268 25.05 4.11 11.83
C GLU A 268 24.64 5.60 11.70
N LYS A 269 25.51 6.45 11.15
CA LYS A 269 25.22 7.86 10.88
C LYS A 269 24.14 8.08 9.80
N HIS A 270 23.90 7.07 8.97
CA HIS A 270 23.03 7.07 7.79
C HIS A 270 21.84 6.12 7.93
N SER A 271 21.73 5.40 9.05
CA SER A 271 20.73 4.35 9.24
C SER A 271 19.32 4.87 9.54
N ASN A 272 19.13 6.19 9.69
CA ASN A 272 17.85 6.82 10.05
C ASN A 272 17.52 8.00 9.12
N THR A 273 17.87 7.88 7.84
CA THR A 273 17.71 8.93 6.84
C THR A 273 16.84 8.45 5.69
N LEU A 274 16.12 9.38 5.05
CA LEU A 274 15.37 9.08 3.83
C LEU A 274 16.34 8.93 2.67
N ASN A 275 16.29 7.80 1.95
CA ASN A 275 17.18 7.57 0.82
C ASN A 275 16.55 8.05 -0.48
N VAL A 276 17.30 8.89 -1.19
CA VAL A 276 17.01 9.38 -2.52
C VAL A 276 18.06 8.82 -3.46
N PHE A 277 17.68 7.83 -4.28
CA PHE A 277 18.52 7.27 -5.32
C PHE A 277 18.45 8.13 -6.57
N PHE A 278 19.59 8.66 -6.99
CA PHE A 278 19.73 9.47 -8.19
C PHE A 278 20.57 8.74 -9.22
N MET A 279 19.99 8.50 -10.39
CA MET A 279 20.56 7.62 -11.43
C MET A 279 20.28 8.16 -12.82
N HIS A 280 20.73 7.45 -13.85
CA HIS A 280 20.60 7.93 -15.23
C HIS A 280 19.13 8.02 -15.69
N SER A 281 18.33 6.97 -15.57
CA SER A 281 16.91 7.00 -15.96
C SER A 281 16.08 5.97 -15.19
N ILE A 282 14.76 6.07 -15.33
CA ILE A 282 13.80 5.06 -14.86
C ILE A 282 13.15 4.45 -16.10
N ALA A 283 13.11 3.12 -16.15
CA ALA A 283 12.46 2.38 -17.21
C ALA A 283 10.95 2.70 -17.20
N GLY A 284 10.52 3.44 -18.22
CA GLY A 284 9.14 3.89 -18.34
C GLY A 284 9.07 5.25 -19.01
N ASN A 285 8.29 5.32 -20.08
CA ASN A 285 8.04 6.59 -20.73
C ASN A 285 7.34 7.55 -19.76
N ASN A 286 7.85 8.77 -19.73
CA ASN A 286 7.37 9.89 -18.97
C ASN A 286 7.50 9.77 -17.45
N VAL A 287 8.35 8.90 -16.91
CA VAL A 287 8.53 8.73 -15.45
C VAL A 287 9.76 9.51 -14.96
N MET A 288 9.54 10.62 -14.26
CA MET A 288 10.63 11.45 -13.71
C MET A 288 11.18 10.91 -12.39
N GLY A 289 10.28 10.35 -11.59
CA GLY A 289 10.54 9.84 -10.25
C GLY A 289 9.46 8.86 -9.82
N LEU A 290 9.78 8.08 -8.79
CA LEU A 290 8.86 7.18 -8.14
C LEU A 290 9.21 7.01 -6.66
N SER A 291 8.19 6.66 -5.89
CA SER A 291 8.28 6.36 -4.47
C SER A 291 7.22 5.35 -4.07
N ARG A 292 7.43 4.69 -2.92
CA ARG A 292 6.35 3.95 -2.27
C ARG A 292 5.45 4.94 -1.53
N LEU A 293 4.15 4.77 -1.71
CA LEU A 293 3.17 5.58 -1.00
C LEU A 293 3.18 5.19 0.49
N PHE A 294 3.39 6.17 1.37
CA PHE A 294 3.57 6.01 2.81
C PHE A 294 4.77 5.11 3.14
N ALA A 295 5.98 5.61 2.83
CA ALA A 295 7.24 5.00 3.19
C ALA A 295 7.20 4.56 4.66
N GLY A 296 7.31 3.26 4.85
CA GLY A 296 7.05 2.57 6.11
C GLY A 296 8.09 2.79 7.20
N GLU A 297 9.22 3.41 6.86
CA GLU A 297 10.38 3.53 7.73
C GLU A 297 11.37 4.57 7.18
N LEU A 298 12.29 5.04 8.03
CA LEU A 298 13.53 5.71 7.63
C LEU A 298 14.71 4.79 7.95
N GLY A 299 15.73 4.76 7.10
CA GLY A 299 16.85 3.83 7.18
C GLY A 299 16.94 2.79 6.07
N ALA A 300 17.14 1.53 6.45
CA ALA A 300 17.25 0.41 5.52
C ALA A 300 15.86 -0.06 5.04
N GLY A 301 15.78 -0.60 3.82
CA GLY A 301 14.55 -1.21 3.29
C GLY A 301 14.04 -0.53 2.01
N GLU A 302 13.31 -1.30 1.19
CA GLU A 302 12.70 -0.81 -0.05
C GLU A 302 11.58 0.21 0.19
N GLU A 303 10.99 0.20 1.38
CA GLU A 303 9.94 1.14 1.79
C GLU A 303 10.51 2.55 2.05
N ASN A 304 11.81 2.70 2.22
CA ASN A 304 12.49 3.98 2.47
C ASN A 304 13.30 4.47 1.25
N ALA A 305 12.70 4.44 0.07
CA ALA A 305 13.40 4.71 -1.17
C ALA A 305 12.57 5.61 -2.09
N VAL A 306 13.16 6.77 -2.42
CA VAL A 306 12.75 7.65 -3.52
C VAL A 306 13.74 7.47 -4.66
N VAL A 307 13.25 7.31 -5.87
CA VAL A 307 14.08 7.04 -7.06
C VAL A 307 13.83 8.12 -8.09
N ILE A 308 14.92 8.70 -8.62
CA ILE A 308 14.87 9.85 -9.54
C ILE A 308 15.85 9.65 -10.68
N GLY A 309 15.39 9.90 -11.91
CA GLY A 309 16.23 9.89 -13.11
C GLY A 309 16.87 11.25 -13.40
N GLU A 310 18.11 11.26 -13.89
CA GLU A 310 18.75 12.42 -14.54
C GLU A 310 18.11 12.72 -15.89
N TYR A 311 17.72 11.65 -16.60
CA TYR A 311 17.01 11.66 -17.87
C TYR A 311 15.60 11.08 -17.70
N VAL A 312 14.70 11.49 -18.57
CA VAL A 312 13.37 10.90 -18.72
C VAL A 312 13.19 10.39 -20.13
N HIS A 313 12.59 9.22 -20.28
CA HIS A 313 12.11 8.78 -21.60
C HIS A 313 10.90 9.61 -21.99
N ASN A 314 10.96 10.32 -23.12
CA ASN A 314 9.83 11.07 -23.64
C ASN A 314 8.77 10.11 -24.23
N GLN A 315 7.72 10.67 -24.83
CA GLN A 315 6.64 9.91 -25.49
C GLN A 315 7.12 9.00 -26.63
N ASP A 316 8.23 9.36 -27.27
CA ASP A 316 8.86 8.59 -28.35
C ASP A 316 9.89 7.58 -27.81
N GLY A 317 10.08 7.50 -26.49
CA GLY A 317 11.07 6.65 -25.82
C GLY A 317 12.50 7.21 -25.83
N GLU A 318 12.71 8.41 -26.37
CA GLU A 318 14.03 9.07 -26.39
C GLU A 318 14.34 9.72 -25.04
N LEU A 319 15.62 9.76 -24.68
CA LEU A 319 16.08 10.33 -23.41
C LEU A 319 16.15 11.86 -23.48
N GLU A 320 15.45 12.54 -22.58
CA GLU A 320 15.57 13.98 -22.34
C GLU A 320 16.26 14.26 -21.01
N LEU A 321 17.35 15.04 -21.05
CA LEU A 321 18.07 15.49 -19.87
C LEU A 321 17.25 16.51 -19.06
N GLN A 322 17.15 16.31 -17.75
CA GLN A 322 16.37 17.18 -16.86
C GLN A 322 17.19 18.35 -16.31
N SER A 323 16.51 19.47 -16.00
CA SER A 323 17.09 20.58 -15.24
C SER A 323 17.21 20.24 -13.75
N SER A 324 18.12 20.91 -13.05
CA SER A 324 18.26 20.82 -11.59
C SER A 324 16.94 21.08 -10.87
N TYR A 325 16.17 22.09 -11.30
CA TYR A 325 14.84 22.41 -10.76
C TYR A 325 13.86 21.24 -10.88
N ASN A 326 13.77 20.60 -12.06
CA ASN A 326 12.85 19.48 -12.27
C ASN A 326 13.24 18.27 -11.42
N ILE A 327 14.55 17.98 -11.33
CA ILE A 327 15.07 16.89 -10.50
C ILE A 327 14.70 17.14 -9.03
N VAL A 328 15.05 18.31 -8.48
CA VAL A 328 14.81 18.65 -7.07
C VAL A 328 13.31 18.73 -6.74
N MET A 329 12.50 19.35 -7.59
CA MET A 329 11.05 19.40 -7.33
C MET A 329 10.39 18.03 -7.45
N THR A 330 10.93 17.11 -8.26
CA THR A 330 10.46 15.72 -8.31
C THR A 330 10.88 14.97 -7.06
N MET A 331 12.11 15.16 -6.57
CA MET A 331 12.53 14.63 -5.26
C MET A 331 11.59 15.10 -4.14
N ILE A 332 11.28 16.39 -4.07
CA ILE A 332 10.39 16.95 -3.05
C ILE A 332 8.96 16.35 -3.16
N HIS A 333 8.46 16.13 -4.38
CA HIS A 333 7.18 15.46 -4.64
C HIS A 333 7.16 14.00 -4.16
N GLU A 334 8.14 13.20 -4.58
CA GLU A 334 8.21 11.77 -4.24
C GLU A 334 8.46 11.53 -2.74
N THR A 335 9.21 12.43 -2.09
CA THR A 335 9.34 12.41 -0.63
C THR A 335 8.02 12.78 0.07
N GLY A 336 7.15 13.57 -0.58
CA GLY A 336 5.80 13.85 -0.09
C GLY A 336 4.94 12.59 -0.03
N HIS A 337 5.01 11.73 -1.05
CA HIS A 337 4.38 10.41 -1.03
C HIS A 337 4.92 9.51 0.08
N SER A 338 6.24 9.55 0.29
CA SER A 338 6.89 8.82 1.37
C SER A 338 6.31 9.22 2.74
N PHE A 339 6.01 10.51 2.94
CA PHE A 339 5.40 11.02 4.17
C PHE A 339 3.87 11.05 4.19
N GLY A 340 3.25 10.31 3.26
CA GLY A 340 1.83 10.01 3.30
C GLY A 340 0.93 11.00 2.59
N LEU A 341 1.48 11.78 1.66
CA LEU A 341 0.67 12.57 0.74
C LEU A 341 0.27 11.74 -0.47
N ARG A 342 -0.96 11.96 -0.95
CA ARG A 342 -1.41 11.47 -2.25
C ARG A 342 -1.23 12.57 -3.28
N HIS A 343 -1.37 12.21 -4.55
CA HIS A 343 -1.64 13.23 -5.56
C HIS A 343 -2.93 13.97 -5.21
N THR A 344 -2.94 15.29 -5.39
CA THR A 344 -4.13 16.12 -5.14
C THR A 344 -5.33 15.65 -5.96
N SER A 345 -5.06 15.13 -7.16
CA SER A 345 -6.02 14.44 -8.01
C SER A 345 -5.39 13.14 -8.49
N ALA A 346 -6.04 12.00 -8.20
CA ALA A 346 -5.52 10.71 -8.58
C ALA A 346 -5.43 10.55 -10.11
N THR A 347 -4.32 9.99 -10.55
CA THR A 347 -4.14 9.50 -11.90
C THR A 347 -4.75 8.11 -12.04
N LYS A 348 -4.89 7.64 -13.29
CA LYS A 348 -5.30 6.24 -13.51
C LYS A 348 -4.33 5.23 -12.93
N LEU A 349 -3.04 5.55 -12.84
CA LEU A 349 -2.01 4.69 -12.25
C LEU A 349 -2.21 4.54 -10.74
N ASP A 350 -2.50 5.64 -10.04
CA ASP A 350 -2.78 5.64 -8.60
C ASP A 350 -4.01 4.78 -8.25
N MET A 351 -4.95 4.70 -9.18
CA MET A 351 -6.15 3.88 -9.04
C MET A 351 -5.91 2.41 -9.42
N LYS A 352 -4.84 2.05 -10.14
CA LYS A 352 -4.64 0.65 -10.55
C LYS A 352 -4.28 -0.22 -9.35
N GLN A 353 -5.17 -1.10 -8.93
CA GLN A 353 -4.83 -2.25 -8.08
C GLN A 353 -4.91 -3.53 -8.92
N TYR A 354 -3.84 -4.32 -8.85
CA TYR A 354 -3.76 -5.62 -9.51
C TYR A 354 -4.25 -6.72 -8.56
N LEU A 355 -5.19 -7.55 -9.03
CA LEU A 355 -5.67 -8.73 -8.32
C LEU A 355 -5.13 -10.02 -8.97
N GLY A 356 -4.25 -10.72 -8.25
CA GLY A 356 -3.92 -12.14 -8.48
C GLY A 356 -2.64 -12.41 -9.28
N GLY A 357 -1.87 -13.40 -8.80
CA GLY A 357 -0.54 -13.81 -9.29
C GLY A 357 -0.53 -14.68 -10.55
N ASP A 358 -1.23 -14.27 -11.59
CA ASP A 358 -0.95 -14.71 -12.97
C ASP A 358 -0.95 -13.48 -13.87
N GLU A 359 0.26 -13.07 -14.27
CA GLU A 359 0.69 -11.85 -14.97
C GLU A 359 -0.16 -11.46 -16.20
N LYS A 360 -1.03 -12.37 -16.67
CA LYS A 360 -1.83 -12.22 -17.90
C LYS A 360 -3.32 -12.01 -17.67
N THR A 361 -3.81 -12.13 -16.43
CA THR A 361 -5.26 -12.08 -16.13
C THR A 361 -5.65 -11.09 -15.04
N GLY A 362 -4.70 -10.32 -14.52
CA GLY A 362 -4.92 -9.34 -13.46
C GLY A 362 -6.16 -8.48 -13.74
N VAL A 363 -7.19 -8.66 -12.90
CA VAL A 363 -8.40 -7.83 -12.99
C VAL A 363 -8.06 -6.49 -12.37
N LEU A 364 -8.09 -5.45 -13.18
CA LEU A 364 -7.93 -4.07 -12.70
C LEU A 364 -9.11 -3.71 -11.82
N VAL A 365 -8.88 -3.61 -10.50
CA VAL A 365 -9.88 -3.06 -9.58
C VAL A 365 -9.42 -1.68 -9.17
N GLY A 366 -10.06 -0.67 -9.74
CA GLY A 366 -9.82 0.72 -9.38
C GLY A 366 -10.39 1.04 -8.00
N ASP A 367 -9.59 1.60 -7.08
CA ASP A 367 -10.12 2.19 -5.85
C ASP A 367 -10.53 3.65 -6.07
N TRP A 368 -11.68 3.82 -6.72
CA TRP A 368 -12.26 5.14 -7.03
C TRP A 368 -12.65 5.95 -5.80
N SER A 369 -12.65 5.36 -4.60
CA SER A 369 -12.92 6.10 -3.37
C SER A 369 -11.79 7.06 -3.00
N ASN A 370 -10.60 6.86 -3.57
CA ASN A 370 -9.40 7.67 -3.33
C ASN A 370 -8.99 8.46 -4.59
N ILE A 371 -9.99 9.00 -5.29
CA ILE A 371 -9.82 9.83 -6.50
C ILE A 371 -9.28 11.24 -6.20
N ASP A 372 -9.50 11.70 -4.97
CA ASP A 372 -8.95 12.92 -4.38
C ASP A 372 -8.10 12.55 -3.15
N ASP A 373 -7.25 13.47 -2.69
CA ASP A 373 -6.42 13.30 -1.50
C ASP A 373 -7.20 13.49 -0.17
N GLY A 374 -8.49 13.82 -0.26
CA GLY A 374 -9.37 14.07 0.87
C GLY A 374 -9.17 15.40 1.59
N LEU A 375 -8.29 16.29 1.10
CA LEU A 375 -8.02 17.56 1.75
C LEU A 375 -8.92 18.66 1.20
N THR A 376 -9.25 19.62 2.08
CA THR A 376 -10.14 20.72 1.74
C THR A 376 -9.42 21.90 1.09
N ASP A 377 -8.09 21.97 1.25
CA ASP A 377 -7.24 23.05 0.73
C ASP A 377 -6.52 22.68 -0.58
N THR A 378 -6.68 21.44 -1.08
CA THR A 378 -6.22 20.96 -2.39
C THR A 378 -7.40 20.46 -3.23
N PRO A 379 -8.13 21.37 -3.89
CA PRO A 379 -9.32 21.01 -4.64
C PRO A 379 -9.03 20.05 -5.81
N PHE A 380 -9.78 18.95 -5.86
CA PHE A 380 -9.74 17.98 -6.96
C PHE A 380 -9.95 18.61 -8.34
N CYS A 381 -9.13 18.22 -9.31
CA CYS A 381 -9.20 18.63 -10.70
C CYS A 381 -9.62 17.48 -11.62
N GLU A 382 -10.86 17.50 -12.11
CA GLU A 382 -11.40 16.47 -13.02
C GLU A 382 -10.65 16.37 -14.36
N GLU A 383 -9.97 17.45 -14.77
CA GLU A 383 -9.20 17.46 -16.00
C GLU A 383 -7.98 16.52 -15.95
N ILE A 384 -7.52 16.20 -14.72
CA ILE A 384 -6.56 15.14 -14.41
C ILE A 384 -7.17 13.74 -14.45
N LEU A 385 -8.41 13.55 -14.87
CA LEU A 385 -8.89 12.26 -15.39
C LEU A 385 -9.14 12.24 -16.90
N ARG A 386 -9.22 13.42 -17.53
CA ARG A 386 -9.68 13.62 -18.91
C ARG A 386 -8.58 13.94 -19.91
N SER A 387 -7.41 14.39 -19.48
CA SER A 387 -6.29 14.72 -20.38
C SER A 387 -5.83 13.50 -21.24
N ASN A 388 -4.81 13.64 -22.09
CA ASN A 388 -4.16 12.46 -22.73
C ASN A 388 -2.74 12.24 -22.21
N LEU A 389 -2.33 12.95 -21.16
CA LEU A 389 -1.03 12.77 -20.49
C LEU A 389 -0.84 11.34 -19.94
N TYR A 390 -1.92 10.55 -19.94
CA TYR A 390 -2.03 9.14 -19.58
C TYR A 390 -1.49 8.11 -20.58
N LYS A 391 -1.22 8.44 -21.85
CA LYS A 391 -1.37 7.42 -22.91
C LYS A 391 -0.14 6.62 -23.33
N GLN A 392 1.06 6.82 -22.78
CA GLN A 392 2.25 6.25 -23.42
C GLN A 392 3.36 5.70 -22.54
N ALA A 393 3.12 5.40 -21.27
CA ALA A 393 3.81 4.22 -20.76
C ALA A 393 3.05 3.02 -21.36
N GLU A 394 3.55 2.45 -22.47
CA GLU A 394 3.39 1.00 -22.66
C GLU A 394 3.63 0.38 -21.29
N GLU A 395 2.74 -0.52 -20.87
CA GLU A 395 2.71 -1.08 -19.51
C GLU A 395 4.12 -1.15 -18.94
N PRO A 396 4.44 -0.43 -17.84
CA PRO A 396 5.69 -0.73 -17.17
C PRO A 396 5.65 -2.24 -16.94
N ALA A 397 6.72 -2.95 -17.32
CA ALA A 397 6.80 -4.41 -17.25
C ALA A 397 6.80 -4.94 -15.80
N PHE A 398 6.28 -4.14 -14.85
CA PHE A 398 6.43 -4.27 -13.42
C PHE A 398 5.06 -4.26 -12.76
N GLU A 399 4.74 -5.40 -12.14
CA GLU A 399 3.62 -5.57 -11.22
C GLU A 399 3.95 -4.93 -9.88
N THR A 400 3.44 -3.75 -9.60
CA THR A 400 3.60 -3.19 -8.25
C THR A 400 2.42 -2.32 -7.87
N SER A 401 1.50 -2.90 -7.11
CA SER A 401 0.49 -2.16 -6.36
C SER A 401 1.16 -1.24 -5.34
N GLY A 402 0.78 0.04 -5.29
CA GLY A 402 1.18 0.97 -4.23
C GLY A 402 2.29 1.99 -4.59
N PHE A 403 2.67 2.09 -5.86
CA PHE A 403 3.59 3.14 -6.33
C PHE A 403 2.83 4.32 -6.89
N VAL A 404 3.43 5.50 -6.73
CA VAL A 404 2.99 6.72 -7.37
C VAL A 404 4.07 7.20 -8.34
N TYR A 405 3.64 7.73 -9.48
CA TYR A 405 4.51 8.17 -10.57
C TYR A 405 4.21 9.63 -10.91
N ARG A 406 5.27 10.44 -11.06
CA ARG A 406 5.15 11.77 -11.64
C ARG A 406 5.38 11.76 -13.15
N ALA A 407 4.39 12.23 -13.91
CA ALA A 407 4.42 12.25 -15.38
C ALA A 407 4.99 13.56 -15.99
N ILE A 408 5.58 13.47 -17.19
CA ILE A 408 6.27 14.55 -17.94
C ILE A 408 5.41 15.81 -18.19
N HIS A 409 6.08 16.94 -17.89
CA HIS A 409 6.31 18.16 -18.68
C HIS A 409 5.26 18.55 -19.73
N GLU A 410 4.32 19.43 -19.34
CA GLU A 410 3.64 20.27 -20.32
C GLU A 410 4.35 21.62 -20.49
N SER A 411 4.77 21.92 -21.73
CA SER A 411 5.30 23.24 -22.06
C SER A 411 4.17 24.26 -22.20
N CYS A 412 4.35 25.41 -21.55
CA CYS A 412 3.35 26.48 -21.58
C CYS A 412 3.25 27.20 -22.94
N SER A 413 4.16 26.91 -23.87
CA SER A 413 4.07 27.36 -25.26
C SER A 413 2.99 26.61 -26.06
N ASP A 414 2.58 25.43 -25.61
CA ASP A 414 1.53 24.61 -26.23
C ASP A 414 0.11 24.87 -25.69
N ARG A 415 -0.09 25.96 -24.92
CA ARG A 415 -1.40 26.45 -24.42
C ARG A 415 -2.51 26.53 -25.49
N LYS A 416 -2.16 26.52 -26.78
CA LYS A 416 -3.10 26.57 -27.91
C LYS A 416 -3.60 25.19 -28.38
N ARG A 417 -3.05 24.09 -27.87
CA ARG A 417 -3.47 22.72 -28.20
C ARG A 417 -3.92 21.97 -26.94
N TYR A 418 -5.15 22.27 -26.50
CA TYR A 418 -6.00 21.32 -25.77
C TYR A 418 -5.35 20.49 -24.63
N SER A 419 -4.87 21.13 -23.57
CA SER A 419 -4.91 20.50 -22.24
C SER A 419 -5.60 21.42 -21.25
N SER A 420 -6.62 20.88 -20.59
CA SER A 420 -7.45 21.54 -19.61
C SER A 420 -6.81 21.53 -18.22
N ILE A 421 -5.62 20.95 -18.04
CA ILE A 421 -4.99 20.89 -16.73
C ILE A 421 -4.54 22.28 -16.22
N TYR A 422 -4.32 23.24 -17.11
CA TYR A 422 -3.97 24.61 -16.71
C TYR A 422 -5.08 25.38 -15.98
N ILE A 423 -6.32 24.89 -16.04
CA ILE A 423 -7.43 25.46 -15.26
C ILE A 423 -7.55 24.81 -13.87
N CYS A 424 -6.71 23.83 -13.56
CA CYS A 424 -6.73 23.18 -12.26
C CYS A 424 -6.37 24.19 -11.17
N PRO A 425 -7.21 24.32 -10.13
CA PRO A 425 -6.99 25.27 -9.03
C PRO A 425 -5.73 24.97 -8.20
N ASP A 426 -5.26 23.74 -8.23
CA ASP A 426 -4.14 23.17 -7.49
C ASP A 426 -2.89 22.94 -8.35
N LEU A 427 -2.82 23.54 -9.55
CA LEU A 427 -1.69 23.39 -10.50
C LEU A 427 -0.31 23.70 -9.89
N ASN A 428 -0.27 24.64 -8.93
CA ASN A 428 0.96 25.04 -8.25
C ASN A 428 1.21 24.24 -6.96
N ASN A 429 0.46 23.17 -6.70
CA ASN A 429 0.72 22.29 -5.57
C ASN A 429 1.89 21.34 -5.90
N ILE A 430 2.76 21.09 -4.94
CA ILE A 430 3.88 20.15 -5.13
C ILE A 430 3.37 18.75 -5.49
N MET A 431 2.28 18.30 -4.88
CA MET A 431 1.67 16.97 -5.10
C MET A 431 0.75 16.93 -6.33
N PHE A 432 0.76 17.96 -7.17
CA PHE A 432 0.09 17.88 -8.47
C PHE A 432 0.82 16.84 -9.34
N PRO A 433 0.11 15.87 -9.97
CA PRO A 433 0.71 14.69 -10.58
C PRO A 433 1.53 14.93 -11.85
N VAL A 434 1.51 16.16 -12.37
CA VAL A 434 2.15 16.53 -13.63
C VAL A 434 3.07 17.73 -13.41
N THR A 435 4.27 17.67 -13.97
CA THR A 435 5.16 18.84 -14.00
C THR A 435 4.70 19.84 -15.07
N VAL A 436 4.48 21.10 -14.69
CA VAL A 436 4.05 22.16 -15.60
C VAL A 436 5.10 23.28 -15.62
N GLU A 437 5.69 23.55 -16.78
CA GLU A 437 6.87 24.45 -16.92
C GLU A 437 6.66 25.86 -16.36
N CYS A 438 5.43 26.39 -16.46
CA CYS A 438 5.10 27.73 -15.97
C CYS A 438 4.42 27.73 -14.61
N ALA A 439 4.26 26.58 -13.96
CA ALA A 439 3.89 26.54 -12.55
C ALA A 439 5.11 27.05 -11.75
N GLN A 440 4.95 28.24 -11.20
CA GLN A 440 5.93 28.88 -10.33
C GLN A 440 5.44 28.78 -8.88
N ASP A 441 6.37 28.92 -7.94
CA ASP A 441 6.07 28.96 -6.51
C ASP A 441 5.36 27.71 -6.00
N LEU A 442 5.80 26.53 -6.47
CA LEU A 442 5.30 25.25 -6.01
C LEU A 442 5.40 25.15 -4.47
N SER A 443 4.30 24.77 -3.83
CA SER A 443 4.22 24.64 -2.36
C SER A 443 3.30 23.51 -1.93
N PHE A 444 3.51 23.03 -0.70
CA PHE A 444 2.55 22.18 0.00
C PHE A 444 1.47 23.05 0.66
N SER A 445 0.26 22.52 0.75
CA SER A 445 -0.82 23.14 1.52
C SER A 445 -0.58 23.01 3.04
N GLU A 446 -1.38 23.71 3.84
CA GLU A 446 -1.26 23.64 5.31
C GLU A 446 -1.63 22.23 5.82
N GLN A 447 -2.70 21.64 5.26
CA GLN A 447 -3.13 20.29 5.63
C GLN A 447 -2.10 19.24 5.21
N GLN A 448 -1.46 19.38 4.05
CA GLN A 448 -0.37 18.50 3.62
C GLN A 448 0.81 18.53 4.60
N MET A 449 1.23 19.72 5.07
CA MET A 449 2.30 19.83 6.07
C MET A 449 1.91 19.30 7.45
N GLU A 450 0.63 19.35 7.83
CA GLU A 450 0.13 18.69 9.04
C GLU A 450 0.22 17.16 8.92
N ILE A 451 -0.13 16.59 7.76
CA ILE A 451 -0.01 15.16 7.49
C ILE A 451 1.46 14.74 7.56
N ILE A 452 2.36 15.43 6.86
CA ILE A 452 3.79 15.11 6.88
C ILE A 452 4.33 15.06 8.32
N ARG A 453 4.02 16.08 9.14
CA ARG A 453 4.47 16.12 10.55
C ARG A 453 3.86 14.99 11.38
N SER A 454 2.58 14.70 11.18
CA SER A 454 1.88 13.63 11.91
C SER A 454 2.44 12.25 11.53
N THR A 455 2.74 12.03 10.26
CA THR A 455 3.39 10.82 9.75
C THR A 455 4.83 10.69 10.22
N LEU A 456 5.62 11.76 10.21
CA LEU A 456 6.97 11.76 10.78
C LEU A 456 6.96 11.38 12.28
N SER A 457 5.94 11.81 13.03
CA SER A 457 5.85 11.50 14.46
C SER A 457 5.73 10.00 14.76
N ILE A 458 5.25 9.19 13.81
CA ILE A 458 5.06 7.73 13.95
C ILE A 458 6.18 6.90 13.32
N ILE A 459 6.97 7.47 12.41
CA ILE A 459 8.06 6.75 11.74
C ILE A 459 9.31 6.79 12.64
N PRO A 460 9.89 5.64 13.03
CA PRO A 460 11.15 5.62 13.76
C PRO A 460 12.30 6.23 12.96
N HIS A 461 13.02 7.19 13.56
CA HIS A 461 14.24 7.81 13.03
C HIS A 461 15.07 8.50 14.12
#